data_AF-A0A543NH45-F1
#
_entry.id   AF-A0A543NH45-F1
#
_cell.length_a   1.000
_cell.length_b   1.000
_cell.length_c   1.000
_cell.angle_alpha   90.00
_cell.angle_beta   90.00
_cell.angle_gamma   90.00
#
_symmetry.space_group_name_H-M   'P 1'
#
loop_
_entity.id
_entity.type
_entity.pdbx_description
1 polymer ?
#
loop_
_entity_poly.entity_id
_entity_poly.type
_entity_poly.pdbx_seq_one_letter_code
_entity_poly.pdbx_strand_id
1 'polypeptide(L)'
;MRLLRRARLPRDVRSRLRLAPGERILAHAEAEGGTLVATTRALHLPEGRAVPWEHIDRARWSDEGFTFTEEGSGDLTLWVPRPGRLAEAAHERITATIVVSRYVSLTDGTDGRGFRLVARRPPGGSDITWRVHLDEGVDPRDPHVEERVSWALSQLREQLGI
;
A
#
# COMPACT_ATOMS: atom_id res chain seq x y z
N MET A 1 34.25 -6.90 -5.80
CA MET A 1 32.76 -6.96 -5.72
C MET A 1 32.37 -7.31 -4.29
N ARG A 2 31.88 -6.33 -3.51
CA ARG A 2 31.61 -6.50 -2.08
C ARG A 2 30.23 -7.15 -1.92
N LEU A 3 30.21 -8.44 -1.63
CA LEU A 3 28.99 -9.19 -1.30
C LEU A 3 28.27 -8.46 -0.16
N LEU A 4 27.11 -7.86 -0.46
CA LEU A 4 26.23 -7.26 0.53
C LEU A 4 25.78 -8.38 1.47
N ARG A 5 26.46 -8.46 2.62
CA ARG A 5 26.09 -9.31 3.75
C ARG A 5 24.60 -9.07 3.98
N ARG A 6 23.75 -10.08 3.79
CA ARG A 6 22.36 -10.05 4.28
C ARG A 6 22.46 -9.64 5.75
N ALA A 7 22.16 -8.38 6.08
CA ALA A 7 22.12 -7.96 7.47
C ALA A 7 21.12 -8.90 8.13
N ARG A 8 21.57 -9.72 9.08
CA ARG A 8 20.65 -10.56 9.84
C ARG A 8 19.80 -9.61 10.68
N LEU A 9 18.48 -9.78 10.66
CA LEU A 9 17.59 -9.01 11.51
C LEU A 9 18.07 -9.13 12.98
N PRO A 10 18.21 -8.03 13.73
CA PRO A 10 18.57 -8.07 15.14
C PRO A 10 17.68 -9.03 15.93
N ARG A 11 18.25 -9.76 16.90
CA ARG A 11 17.56 -10.84 17.62
C ARG A 11 16.40 -10.31 18.46
N ASP A 12 16.57 -9.15 19.06
CA ASP A 12 15.57 -8.44 19.83
C ASP A 12 14.37 -8.04 18.95
N VAL A 13 14.61 -7.44 17.77
CA VAL A 13 13.55 -7.14 16.79
C VAL A 13 12.82 -8.41 16.39
N ARG A 14 13.57 -9.47 16.05
CA ARG A 14 12.98 -10.77 15.68
C ARG A 14 12.10 -11.37 16.78
N SER A 15 12.46 -11.18 18.06
CA SER A 15 11.68 -11.70 19.19
C SER A 15 10.37 -10.93 19.45
N ARG A 16 10.31 -9.67 19.01
CA ARG A 16 9.13 -8.81 19.14
C ARG A 16 8.17 -8.95 17.95
N LEU A 17 8.67 -9.33 16.78
CA LEU A 17 7.83 -9.58 15.61
C LEU A 17 6.75 -10.63 15.88
N ARG A 18 5.49 -10.25 15.63
CA ARG A 18 4.33 -11.13 15.70
C ARG A 18 3.95 -11.54 14.28
N LEU A 19 4.67 -12.53 13.76
CA LEU A 19 4.39 -13.10 12.45
C LEU A 19 3.23 -14.10 12.56
N ALA A 20 2.27 -14.06 11.64
CA ALA A 20 1.28 -15.14 11.60
C ALA A 20 1.84 -16.36 10.85
N PRO A 21 1.14 -17.52 10.92
CA PRO A 21 1.61 -18.75 10.28
C PRO A 21 1.96 -18.58 8.80
N GLY A 22 3.13 -19.07 8.40
CA GLY A 22 3.62 -19.01 7.02
C GLY A 22 4.18 -17.66 6.57
N GLU A 23 4.11 -16.61 7.40
CA GLU A 23 4.67 -15.30 7.08
C GLU A 23 6.21 -15.32 7.13
N ARG A 24 6.85 -14.79 6.08
CA ARG A 24 8.32 -14.79 5.94
C ARG A 24 8.84 -13.37 5.84
N ILE A 25 9.97 -13.11 6.49
CA ILE A 25 10.70 -11.84 6.36
C ILE A 25 11.36 -11.78 4.99
N LEU A 26 11.17 -10.67 4.28
CA LEU A 26 11.74 -10.40 2.96
C LEU A 26 12.96 -9.47 3.07
N ALA A 27 12.80 -8.37 3.81
CA ALA A 27 13.83 -7.35 3.99
C ALA A 27 13.58 -6.56 5.28
N HIS A 28 14.60 -5.83 5.74
CA HIS A 28 14.49 -4.89 6.84
C HIS A 28 15.45 -3.72 6.64
N ALA A 29 15.17 -2.59 7.29
CA ALA A 29 16.05 -1.44 7.36
C ALA A 29 15.88 -0.71 8.70
N GLU A 30 16.97 -0.07 9.16
CA GLU A 30 16.90 0.88 10.27
C GLU A 30 16.08 2.09 9.85
N ALA A 31 15.20 2.53 10.74
CA ALA A 31 14.31 3.65 10.59
C ALA A 31 14.27 4.48 11.87
N GLU A 32 13.62 5.64 11.82
CA GLU A 32 13.27 6.36 13.04
C GLU A 32 12.44 5.48 13.99
N GLY A 33 12.83 5.45 15.27
CA GLY A 33 12.14 4.66 16.29
C GLY A 33 12.48 3.15 16.29
N GLY A 34 13.28 2.64 15.36
CA GLY A 34 13.73 1.24 15.37
C GLY A 34 13.88 0.63 13.98
N THR A 35 13.38 -0.59 13.77
CA THR A 35 13.59 -1.33 12.51
C THR A 35 12.26 -1.55 11.78
N LEU A 36 12.21 -1.16 10.52
CA LEU A 36 11.14 -1.54 9.60
C LEU A 36 11.41 -2.93 9.03
N VAL A 37 10.38 -3.78 9.01
CA VAL A 37 10.49 -5.15 8.48
C VAL A 37 9.39 -5.41 7.45
N ALA A 38 9.80 -5.62 6.20
CA ALA A 38 8.90 -6.08 5.16
C ALA A 38 8.80 -7.62 5.20
N THR A 39 7.58 -8.12 5.26
CA THR A 39 7.29 -9.56 5.21
C THR A 39 6.47 -9.90 3.97
N THR A 40 6.14 -11.17 3.79
CA THR A 40 5.22 -11.62 2.76
C THR A 40 3.79 -11.11 2.94
N ARG A 41 3.41 -10.59 4.11
CA ARG A 41 2.02 -10.20 4.42
C ARG A 41 1.84 -8.75 4.88
N ALA A 42 2.84 -8.16 5.52
CA ALA A 42 2.72 -6.80 6.07
C ALA A 42 4.07 -6.07 6.12
N LEU A 43 3.98 -4.75 6.30
CA LEU A 43 5.06 -3.93 6.80
C LEU A 43 4.95 -3.85 8.33
N HIS A 44 5.94 -4.38 9.05
CA HIS A 44 6.01 -4.23 10.50
C HIS A 44 6.76 -2.94 10.83
N LEU A 45 6.11 -2.09 11.62
CA LEU A 45 6.58 -0.79 12.05
C LEU A 45 7.39 -0.89 13.35
N PRO A 46 8.28 0.08 13.64
CA PRO A 46 9.14 0.03 14.81
C PRO A 46 8.40 -0.07 16.15
N GLU A 47 7.22 0.53 16.26
CA GLU A 47 6.35 0.49 17.44
C GLU A 47 5.67 -0.88 17.66
N GLY A 48 5.88 -1.85 16.75
CA GLY A 48 5.39 -3.22 16.86
C GLY A 48 4.06 -3.49 16.16
N ARG A 49 3.43 -2.46 15.57
CA ARG A 49 2.25 -2.59 14.73
C ARG A 49 2.63 -3.16 13.36
N ALA A 50 1.73 -3.91 12.74
CA ALA A 50 1.88 -4.40 11.37
C ALA A 50 0.81 -3.79 10.48
N VAL A 51 1.22 -3.23 9.33
CA VAL A 51 0.34 -2.70 8.30
C VAL A 51 0.25 -3.73 7.17
N PRO A 52 -0.90 -4.39 6.96
CA PRO A 52 -1.10 -5.28 5.82
C PRO A 52 -0.83 -4.55 4.50
N TRP A 53 -0.19 -5.21 3.53
CA TRP A 53 0.20 -4.56 2.28
C TRP A 53 -0.99 -3.98 1.52
N GLU A 54 -2.12 -4.67 1.56
CA GLU A 54 -3.37 -4.25 0.95
C GLU A 54 -3.94 -2.98 1.58
N HIS A 55 -3.60 -2.65 2.83
CA HIS A 55 -4.01 -1.41 3.51
C HIS A 55 -3.16 -0.19 3.14
N ILE A 56 -2.03 -0.35 2.44
CA ILE A 56 -1.15 0.77 2.06
C ILE A 56 -1.61 1.42 0.75
N ASP A 57 -2.49 2.42 0.81
CA ASP A 57 -3.11 3.08 -0.34
C ASP A 57 -2.12 3.68 -1.34
N ARG A 58 -1.15 4.42 -0.82
CA ARG A 58 -0.10 5.06 -1.61
C ARG A 58 1.20 4.92 -0.86
N ALA A 59 2.31 4.82 -1.57
CA ALA A 59 3.62 4.81 -0.96
C ALA A 59 4.64 5.47 -1.89
N ARG A 60 5.56 6.23 -1.31
CA ARG A 60 6.66 6.88 -2.01
C ARG A 60 7.93 6.79 -1.16
N TRP A 61 9.06 6.67 -1.85
CA TRP A 61 10.37 6.89 -1.27
C TRP A 61 10.83 8.28 -1.69
N SER A 62 11.36 9.06 -0.74
CA SER A 62 11.91 10.39 -0.98
C SER A 62 13.14 10.61 -0.08
N ASP A 63 13.74 11.80 -0.20
CA ASP A 63 14.80 12.25 0.70
C ASP A 63 14.32 12.47 2.15
N GLU A 64 13.02 12.35 2.42
CA GLU A 64 12.43 12.38 3.77
C GLU A 64 12.23 10.96 4.34
N GLY A 65 12.49 9.93 3.53
CA GLY A 65 12.34 8.53 3.90
C GLY A 65 11.18 7.83 3.19
N PHE A 66 10.44 7.00 3.93
CA PHE A 66 9.30 6.26 3.42
C PHE A 66 8.00 6.92 3.86
N THR A 67 7.27 7.50 2.90
CA THR A 67 5.92 8.03 3.14
C THR A 67 4.89 7.08 2.57
N PHE A 68 3.87 6.73 3.34
CA PHE A 68 2.74 5.97 2.85
C PHE A 68 1.43 6.38 3.50
N THR A 69 0.34 6.22 2.76
CA THR A 69 -1.03 6.42 3.24
C THR A 69 -1.59 5.08 3.66
N GLU A 70 -2.03 4.94 4.91
CA GLU A 70 -2.75 3.78 5.39
C GLU A 70 -4.25 4.04 5.41
N GLU A 71 -5.01 3.09 4.88
CA GLU A 71 -6.47 3.14 4.90
C GLU A 71 -7.00 3.36 6.33
N GLY A 72 -7.87 4.35 6.50
CA GLY A 72 -8.51 4.69 7.77
C GLY A 72 -7.59 5.35 8.81
N SER A 73 -6.27 5.43 8.55
CA SER A 73 -5.29 6.01 9.49
C SER A 73 -4.58 7.25 8.94
N GLY A 74 -4.53 7.41 7.62
CA GLY A 74 -3.91 8.57 6.96
C GLY A 74 -2.42 8.39 6.66
N ASP A 75 -1.73 9.51 6.47
CA ASP A 75 -0.33 9.52 6.03
C ASP A 75 0.64 9.30 7.19
N LEU A 76 1.63 8.43 6.96
CA LEU A 76 2.77 8.20 7.83
C LEU A 76 4.07 8.41 7.05
N THR A 77 5.02 9.13 7.63
CA THR A 77 6.37 9.28 7.09
C THR A 77 7.38 8.78 8.12
N LEU A 78 8.30 7.93 7.70
CA LEU A 78 9.36 7.39 8.53
C LEU A 78 10.70 7.67 7.87
N TRP A 79 11.63 8.28 8.61
CA TRP A 79 13.00 8.45 8.14
C TRP A 79 13.70 7.09 8.02
N VAL A 80 14.24 6.77 6.84
CA VAL A 80 14.94 5.51 6.56
C VAL A 80 16.22 5.83 5.78
N PRO A 81 17.36 6.04 6.45
CA PRO A 81 18.58 6.56 5.81
C PRO A 81 19.20 5.57 4.81
N ARG A 82 18.95 4.27 4.99
CA ARG A 82 19.51 3.20 4.15
C ARG A 82 18.47 2.11 3.90
N PRO A 83 17.49 2.34 3.00
CA PRO A 83 16.39 1.41 2.79
C PRO A 83 16.85 0.08 2.19
N GLY A 84 17.86 0.09 1.33
CA GLY A 84 18.38 -1.14 0.70
C GLY A 84 17.26 -1.95 0.05
N ARG A 85 17.20 -3.26 0.35
CA ARG A 85 16.16 -4.16 -0.19
C ARG A 85 14.76 -3.92 0.38
N LEU A 86 14.61 -3.11 1.44
CA LEU A 86 13.30 -2.78 1.98
C LEU A 86 12.46 -2.02 0.96
N ALA A 87 13.07 -1.09 0.22
CA ALA A 87 12.36 -0.30 -0.78
C ALA A 87 11.80 -1.17 -1.92
N GLU A 88 12.64 -2.04 -2.48
CA GLU A 88 12.25 -3.03 -3.50
C GLU A 88 11.14 -3.94 -2.97
N ALA A 89 11.34 -4.55 -1.78
CA ALA A 89 10.36 -5.45 -1.20
C ALA A 89 9.01 -4.77 -0.95
N ALA A 90 9.00 -3.55 -0.39
CA ALA A 90 7.78 -2.80 -0.15
C ALA A 90 7.07 -2.47 -1.47
N HIS A 91 7.79 -1.97 -2.47
CA HIS A 91 7.22 -1.67 -3.79
C HIS A 91 6.60 -2.92 -4.42
N GLU A 92 7.33 -4.04 -4.46
CA GLU A 92 6.83 -5.30 -5.01
C GLU A 92 5.58 -5.78 -4.27
N ARG A 93 5.61 -5.76 -2.93
CA ARG A 93 4.49 -6.26 -2.13
C ARG A 93 3.25 -5.40 -2.26
N ILE A 94 3.39 -4.07 -2.25
CA ILE A 94 2.27 -3.14 -2.44
C ILE A 94 1.66 -3.35 -3.83
N THR A 95 2.49 -3.33 -4.87
CA THR A 95 2.04 -3.54 -6.26
C THR A 95 1.34 -4.88 -6.44
N ALA A 96 1.85 -5.95 -5.83
CA ALA A 96 1.26 -7.29 -5.90
C ALA A 96 -0.14 -7.39 -5.27
N THR A 97 -0.54 -6.42 -4.44
CA THR A 97 -1.91 -6.39 -3.90
C THR A 97 -2.92 -5.82 -4.89
N ILE A 98 -2.49 -5.07 -5.91
CA ILE A 98 -3.40 -4.38 -6.84
C ILE A 98 -3.94 -5.37 -7.87
N VAL A 99 -5.25 -5.57 -7.88
CA VAL A 99 -5.97 -6.38 -8.87
C VAL A 99 -6.41 -5.51 -10.05
N VAL A 100 -6.94 -4.32 -9.74
CA VAL A 100 -7.36 -3.32 -10.75
C VAL A 100 -6.98 -1.94 -10.26
N SER A 101 -6.52 -1.10 -11.19
CA SER A 101 -6.43 0.35 -11.02
C SER A 101 -6.98 1.02 -12.26
N ARG A 102 -8.12 1.71 -12.14
CA ARG A 102 -8.77 2.39 -13.27
C ARG A 102 -9.11 3.81 -12.89
N TYR A 103 -8.67 4.74 -13.73
CA TYR A 103 -9.10 6.13 -13.65
C TYR A 103 -10.37 6.35 -14.46
N VAL A 104 -11.30 7.14 -13.93
CA VAL A 104 -12.59 7.47 -14.54
C VAL A 104 -12.75 8.98 -14.46
N SER A 105 -12.88 9.63 -15.61
CA SER A 105 -13.16 11.06 -15.66
C SER A 105 -14.64 11.35 -15.37
N LEU A 106 -14.91 12.46 -14.69
CA LEU A 106 -16.26 12.94 -14.38
C LEU A 106 -16.81 13.90 -15.45
N THR A 107 -15.95 14.46 -16.31
CA THR A 107 -16.38 15.38 -17.37
C THR A 107 -15.72 15.03 -18.69
N ASP A 108 -16.41 15.27 -19.79
CA ASP A 108 -15.91 15.02 -21.14
C ASP A 108 -15.01 16.16 -21.66
N GLY A 109 -14.59 17.09 -20.77
CA GLY A 109 -13.93 18.36 -21.11
C GLY A 109 -12.54 18.57 -20.46
N THR A 110 -11.95 19.75 -20.71
CA THR A 110 -10.55 20.12 -20.40
C THR A 110 -10.18 20.17 -18.92
N ASP A 111 -11.15 20.22 -18.00
CA ASP A 111 -10.90 20.23 -16.56
C ASP A 111 -10.48 18.85 -16.01
N GLY A 112 -10.68 17.77 -16.78
CA GLY A 112 -10.01 16.47 -16.64
C GLY A 112 -10.19 15.72 -15.30
N ARG A 113 -10.86 16.29 -14.29
CA ARG A 113 -10.99 15.72 -12.94
C ARG A 113 -11.86 14.46 -12.95
N GLY A 114 -11.58 13.60 -11.98
CA GLY A 114 -12.21 12.30 -11.90
C GLY A 114 -11.90 11.59 -10.59
N PHE A 115 -11.90 10.27 -10.68
CA PHE A 115 -11.53 9.41 -9.58
C PHE A 115 -10.81 8.17 -10.07
N ARG A 116 -10.05 7.56 -9.17
CA ARG A 116 -9.38 6.28 -9.39
C ARG A 116 -10.04 5.21 -8.56
N LEU A 117 -10.53 4.16 -9.22
CA LEU A 117 -10.95 2.92 -8.60
C LEU A 117 -9.74 2.00 -8.45
N VAL A 118 -9.51 1.52 -7.24
CA VAL A 118 -8.43 0.56 -6.95
C VAL A 118 -9.04 -0.64 -6.25
N ALA A 119 -8.88 -1.81 -6.85
CA ALA A 119 -9.22 -3.09 -6.24
C ALA A 119 -7.95 -3.74 -5.72
N ARG A 120 -7.99 -4.23 -4.48
CA ARG A 120 -6.85 -4.89 -3.85
C ARG A 120 -7.23 -6.22 -3.25
N ARG A 121 -6.28 -7.15 -3.27
CA ARG A 121 -6.38 -8.48 -2.69
C ARG A 121 -5.25 -8.70 -1.69
N PRO A 122 -5.53 -9.24 -0.49
CA PRO A 122 -4.52 -9.55 0.49
C PRO A 122 -3.59 -10.67 -0.01
N PRO A 123 -2.31 -10.69 0.42
CA PRO A 123 -1.39 -11.77 0.07
C PRO A 123 -1.93 -13.15 0.51
N GLY A 124 -2.23 -14.01 -0.47
CA GLY A 124 -2.71 -15.38 -0.23
C GLY A 124 -4.20 -15.50 0.11
N GLY A 125 -4.97 -14.41 0.12
CA GLY A 125 -6.42 -14.43 0.28
C GLY A 125 -7.15 -14.22 -1.05
N SER A 126 -8.47 -14.40 -1.04
CA SER A 126 -9.36 -14.22 -2.19
C SER A 126 -10.13 -12.90 -2.18
N ASP A 127 -10.35 -12.34 -0.99
CA ASP A 127 -11.30 -11.23 -0.81
C ASP A 127 -10.76 -9.95 -1.43
N ILE A 128 -11.59 -9.29 -2.24
CA ILE A 128 -11.22 -8.06 -2.95
C ILE A 128 -11.86 -6.87 -2.25
N THR A 129 -11.03 -5.93 -1.82
CA THR A 129 -11.46 -4.63 -1.29
C THR A 129 -11.35 -3.58 -2.38
N TRP A 130 -12.39 -2.75 -2.52
CA TRP A 130 -12.46 -1.66 -3.49
C TRP A 130 -12.31 -0.31 -2.80
N ARG A 131 -11.52 0.58 -3.39
CA ARG A 131 -11.32 1.95 -2.93
C ARG A 131 -11.52 2.93 -4.07
N VAL A 132 -12.01 4.12 -3.70
CA VAL A 132 -12.20 5.26 -4.60
C VAL A 132 -11.31 6.38 -4.11
N HIS A 133 -10.42 6.85 -4.98
CA HIS A 133 -9.62 8.03 -4.72
C HIS A 133 -10.12 9.16 -5.63
N LEU A 134 -10.75 10.16 -5.04
CA LEU A 134 -11.18 11.36 -5.75
C LEU A 134 -9.98 12.27 -6.03
N ASP A 135 -10.00 12.95 -7.16
CA ASP A 135 -9.06 14.03 -7.42
C ASP A 135 -9.36 15.23 -6.53
N GLU A 136 -8.35 16.09 -6.36
CA GLU A 136 -8.51 17.35 -5.63
C GLU A 136 -9.62 18.21 -6.26
N GLY A 137 -10.48 18.77 -5.41
CA GLY A 137 -11.62 19.60 -5.84
C GLY A 137 -12.86 18.83 -6.29
N VAL A 138 -12.86 17.49 -6.27
CA VAL A 138 -14.06 16.69 -6.48
C VAL A 138 -14.82 16.54 -5.16
N ASP A 139 -16.09 16.97 -5.12
CA ASP A 139 -16.93 16.85 -3.93
C ASP A 139 -17.44 15.39 -3.76
N PRO A 140 -17.07 14.69 -2.67
CA PRO A 140 -17.57 13.34 -2.41
C PRO A 140 -19.08 13.26 -2.14
N ARG A 141 -19.74 14.40 -1.86
CA ARG A 141 -21.18 14.46 -1.60
C ARG A 141 -22.00 14.82 -2.83
N ASP A 142 -21.36 15.05 -3.98
CA ASP A 142 -22.05 15.29 -5.24
C ASP A 142 -22.72 13.97 -5.72
N PRO A 143 -24.06 13.93 -5.87
CA PRO A 143 -24.76 12.75 -6.36
C PRO A 143 -24.25 12.26 -7.73
N HIS A 144 -23.76 13.15 -8.60
CA HIS A 144 -23.22 12.76 -9.89
C HIS A 144 -21.94 11.92 -9.76
N VAL A 145 -21.10 12.23 -8.76
CA VAL A 145 -19.90 11.46 -8.45
C VAL A 145 -20.29 10.07 -7.96
N GLU A 146 -21.27 9.99 -7.05
CA GLU A 146 -21.78 8.72 -6.52
C GLU A 146 -22.34 7.83 -7.63
N GLU A 147 -23.18 8.37 -8.50
CA GLU A 147 -23.73 7.66 -9.66
C GLU A 147 -22.62 7.11 -10.57
N ARG A 148 -21.62 7.95 -10.90
CA ARG A 148 -20.53 7.55 -11.78
C ARG A 148 -19.63 6.49 -11.15
N VAL A 149 -19.36 6.58 -9.85
CA VAL A 149 -18.62 5.57 -9.08
C VAL A 149 -19.36 4.24 -9.10
N SER A 150 -20.65 4.25 -8.79
CA SER A 150 -21.50 3.05 -8.75
C SER A 150 -21.55 2.34 -10.11
N TRP A 151 -21.74 3.11 -11.19
CA TRP A 151 -21.71 2.58 -12.55
C TRP A 151 -20.35 1.96 -12.91
N ALA A 152 -19.26 2.69 -12.65
CA ALA A 152 -17.91 2.22 -12.99
C ALA A 152 -17.50 0.97 -12.18
N LEU A 153 -17.89 0.90 -10.90
CA LEU A 153 -17.69 -0.27 -10.06
C LEU A 153 -18.45 -1.49 -10.59
N SER A 154 -19.72 -1.31 -10.98
CA SER A 154 -20.56 -2.38 -11.52
C SER A 154 -19.94 -2.95 -12.81
N GLN A 155 -19.53 -2.07 -13.73
CA GLN A 155 -18.85 -2.47 -14.97
C GLN A 155 -17.54 -3.23 -14.73
N LEU A 156 -16.74 -2.79 -13.77
CA LEU A 156 -15.49 -3.48 -13.45
C LEU A 156 -15.72 -4.84 -12.79
N ARG A 157 -16.73 -4.97 -11.94
CA ARG A 157 -17.09 -6.25 -11.31
C ARG A 157 -17.55 -7.27 -12.33
N GLU A 158 -18.44 -6.87 -13.25
CA GLU A 158 -18.88 -7.68 -14.38
C GLU A 158 -17.69 -8.17 -15.24
N GLN A 159 -16.74 -7.27 -15.56
CA GLN A 159 -15.54 -7.61 -16.33
C GLN A 159 -14.62 -8.62 -15.64
N LEU A 160 -14.55 -8.58 -14.31
CA LEU A 160 -13.72 -9.47 -13.49
C LEU A 160 -14.41 -10.78 -13.10
N GLY A 161 -15.72 -10.89 -13.38
CA GLY A 161 -16.53 -12.05 -13.01
C GLY A 161 -16.74 -12.20 -11.50
N ILE A 162 -16.85 -11.08 -10.77
CA ILE A 162 -17.09 -11.03 -9.32
C ILE A 162 -18.41 -10.35 -8.97
#